data_AF-A0A0V8GIP4-F1
#
_entry.id   AF-A0A0V8GIP4-F1
#
_cell.length_a   1.000
_cell.length_b   1.000
_cell.length_c   1.000
_cell.angle_alpha   90.00
_cell.angle_beta   90.00
_cell.angle_gamma   90.00
#
_symmetry.space_group_name_H-M   'P 1'
#
loop_
_entity.id
_entity.type
_entity.pdbx_description
1 polymer ?
#
loop_
_entity_poly.entity_id
_entity_poly.type
_entity_poly.pdbx_seq_one_letter_code
_entity_poly.pdbx_strand_id
1 'polypeptide(L)'
;MDVVNCKSCGKIFVKQSSDLCPTCMRQDHLNFEKVREFLRERRKVRTSPNDVEMQTGVKRETVFRYIKEGRLLISEISQMEIMCESCGKPSHEGTICADCRDKLRRDLAQAMQDSVDPSKPRTYRT
;
A
#
# COMPACT_ATOMS: atom_id res chain seq x y z
N MET A 1 -8.60 -6.04 27.25
CA MET A 1 -9.09 -4.86 26.51
C MET A 1 -8.10 -3.76 26.77
N ASP A 2 -7.29 -3.40 25.78
CA ASP A 2 -6.20 -2.46 25.99
C ASP A 2 -6.66 -1.05 25.68
N VAL A 3 -6.40 -0.13 26.60
CA VAL A 3 -6.68 1.29 26.43
C VAL A 3 -5.43 1.94 25.83
N VAL A 4 -5.57 2.54 24.65
CA VAL A 4 -4.46 3.12 23.89
C VAL A 4 -4.77 4.54 23.45
N ASN A 5 -3.73 5.32 23.20
CA ASN A 5 -3.86 6.67 22.65
C ASN A 5 -3.92 6.62 21.13
N CYS A 6 -4.86 7.36 20.55
CA CYS A 6 -5.00 7.48 19.10
C CYS A 6 -3.77 8.17 18.50
N LYS A 7 -3.13 7.53 17.52
CA LYS A 7 -1.96 8.10 16.80
C LYS A 7 -2.27 9.39 16.04
N SER A 8 -3.53 9.62 15.67
CA SER A 8 -3.94 10.80 14.89
C SER A 8 -4.39 11.99 15.74
N CYS A 9 -5.07 11.77 16.87
CA CYS A 9 -5.66 12.86 17.66
C CYS A 9 -5.29 12.82 19.15
N GLY A 10 -4.53 11.82 19.60
CA GLY A 10 -4.09 11.68 20.99
C GLY A 10 -5.18 11.23 21.98
N LYS A 11 -6.44 11.12 21.56
CA LYS A 11 -7.54 10.68 22.44
C LYS A 11 -7.35 9.25 22.91
N ILE A 12 -7.65 9.01 24.19
CA ILE A 12 -7.62 7.69 24.82
C ILE A 12 -8.88 6.92 24.40
N PHE A 13 -8.73 5.69 23.92
CA PHE A 13 -9.83 4.82 23.53
C PHE A 13 -9.51 3.34 23.75
N VAL A 14 -10.52 2.49 23.77
CA VAL A 14 -10.34 1.03 23.85
C VAL A 14 -9.97 0.49 22.48
N LYS A 15 -8.81 -0.14 22.36
CA LYS A 15 -8.31 -0.75 21.12
C LYS A 15 -9.22 -1.90 20.70
N GLN A 16 -9.72 -1.84 19.47
CA GLN A 16 -10.44 -2.96 18.84
C GLN A 16 -9.52 -3.67 17.84
N SER A 17 -9.31 -3.08 16.67
CA SER A 17 -8.45 -3.62 15.59
C SER A 17 -7.34 -2.66 15.17
N SER A 18 -7.51 -1.36 15.43
CA SER A 18 -6.68 -0.28 14.89
C SER A 18 -6.15 0.62 16.00
N ASP A 19 -5.01 1.27 15.78
CA ASP A 19 -4.44 2.28 16.69
C ASP A 19 -5.09 3.67 16.52
N LEU A 20 -6.19 3.75 15.77
CA LEU A 20 -6.97 4.96 15.53
C LEU A 20 -8.31 4.86 16.25
N CYS A 21 -8.72 5.96 16.89
CA CYS A 21 -10.04 6.02 17.52
C CYS A 21 -11.17 5.98 16.47
N PRO A 22 -12.41 5.63 16.86
CA PRO A 22 -13.54 5.50 15.93
C PRO A 22 -13.83 6.77 15.12
N THR A 23 -13.59 7.95 15.71
CA THR A 23 -13.75 9.24 15.02
C THR A 23 -12.70 9.44 13.94
N CYS A 24 -11.43 9.17 14.24
CA CYS A 24 -10.34 9.29 13.27
C CYS A 24 -10.47 8.25 12.16
N MET A 25 -10.91 7.01 12.46
CA MET A 25 -11.19 6.03 11.42
C MET A 25 -12.29 6.48 10.46
N ARG A 26 -13.38 7.08 10.98
CA ARG A 26 -14.43 7.65 10.11
C ARG A 26 -13.90 8.78 9.23
N GLN A 27 -13.10 9.69 9.79
CA GLN A 27 -12.47 10.76 9.00
C GLN A 27 -11.52 10.21 7.94
N ASP A 28 -10.72 9.19 8.26
CA ASP A 28 -9.83 8.52 7.32
C ASP A 28 -10.63 7.92 6.15
N HIS A 29 -11.76 7.26 6.45
CA HIS A 29 -12.67 6.73 5.43
C HIS A 29 -13.24 7.83 4.51
N LEU A 30 -13.72 8.93 5.08
CA LEU A 30 -14.24 10.07 4.29
C LEU A 30 -13.15 10.69 3.41
N ASN A 31 -11.93 10.83 3.95
CA ASN A 31 -10.78 11.34 3.20
C ASN A 31 -10.41 10.40 2.05
N PHE A 32 -10.44 9.09 2.29
CA PHE A 32 -10.20 8.07 1.28
C PHE A 32 -11.24 8.13 0.15
N GLU A 33 -12.53 8.25 0.48
CA GLU A 33 -13.59 8.39 -0.52
C GLU A 33 -13.41 9.64 -1.38
N LYS A 34 -13.10 10.79 -0.77
CA LYS A 34 -12.81 12.02 -1.51
C LYS A 34 -11.66 11.86 -2.50
N VAL A 35 -10.55 11.26 -2.07
CA VAL A 35 -9.39 11.02 -2.94
C VAL A 35 -9.75 10.07 -4.07
N ARG A 36 -10.49 9.00 -3.77
CA ARG A 36 -10.93 8.02 -4.76
C ARG A 36 -11.88 8.62 -5.80
N GLU A 37 -12.85 9.43 -5.39
CA GLU A 37 -13.76 10.12 -6.30
C GLU A 37 -13.01 11.10 -7.20
N PHE A 38 -12.12 11.90 -6.62
CA PHE A 38 -11.27 12.83 -7.34
C PHE A 38 -10.42 12.15 -8.41
N LEU A 39 -9.78 11.03 -8.08
CA LEU A 39 -8.99 10.23 -9.03
C LEU A 39 -9.85 9.54 -10.09
N ARG A 40 -11.08 9.14 -9.74
CA ARG A 40 -12.03 8.54 -10.68
C ARG A 40 -12.50 9.54 -11.73
N GLU A 41 -12.78 10.79 -11.33
CA GLU A 41 -13.22 11.85 -12.23
C GLU A 41 -12.09 12.35 -13.13
N ARG A 42 -10.86 12.43 -12.60
CA ARG A 42 -9.67 12.90 -13.32
C ARG A 42 -8.84 11.81 -13.98
N ARG A 43 -9.38 10.59 -14.13
CA ARG A 43 -8.66 9.41 -14.65
C ARG A 43 -7.96 9.59 -16.01
N LYS A 44 -8.32 10.62 -16.78
CA LYS A 44 -7.72 10.98 -18.08
C LYS A 44 -6.70 12.13 -18.01
N VAL A 45 -6.63 12.86 -16.91
CA VAL A 45 -5.75 14.01 -16.71
C VAL A 45 -4.58 13.59 -15.86
N ARG A 46 -3.37 14.00 -16.25
CA ARG A 46 -2.18 13.76 -15.44
C ARG A 46 -2.34 14.49 -14.11
N THR A 47 -2.55 13.74 -13.04
CA THR A 47 -2.79 14.30 -11.70
C THR A 47 -1.49 14.19 -10.89
N SER A 48 -1.00 15.33 -10.39
CA SER A 48 0.17 15.38 -9.50
C SER A 48 -0.25 15.08 -8.05
N PRO A 49 0.62 14.47 -7.23
CA PRO A 49 0.38 14.35 -5.78
C PRO A 49 0.04 15.69 -5.10
N ASN A 50 0.61 16.80 -5.58
CA ASN A 50 0.31 18.14 -5.07
C ASN A 50 -1.12 18.57 -5.39
N ASP A 51 -1.63 18.25 -6.58
CA ASP A 51 -3.00 18.59 -6.98
C ASP A 51 -4.02 17.84 -6.12
N VAL A 52 -3.72 16.57 -5.81
CA VAL A 52 -4.54 15.75 -4.91
C VAL A 52 -4.61 16.40 -3.53
N GLU A 53 -3.47 16.79 -2.96
CA GLU A 53 -3.42 17.45 -1.65
C GLU A 53 -4.18 18.77 -1.63
N MET A 54 -4.02 19.60 -2.68
CA MET A 54 -4.68 20.90 -2.78
C MET A 54 -6.21 20.80 -2.96
N GLN A 55 -6.68 19.79 -3.69
CA GLN A 55 -8.11 19.61 -3.97
C GLN A 55 -8.85 18.83 -2.88
N THR A 56 -8.23 17.74 -2.38
CA THR A 56 -8.88 16.86 -1.40
C THR A 56 -8.61 17.30 0.04
N GLY A 57 -7.57 18.11 0.27
CA GLY A 57 -7.09 18.49 1.60
C GLY A 57 -6.39 17.34 2.34
N VAL A 58 -6.16 16.21 1.67
CA VAL A 58 -5.50 15.04 2.26
C VAL A 58 -4.00 15.13 2.00
N LYS A 59 -3.21 15.10 3.08
CA LYS A 59 -1.75 15.12 3.00
C LYS A 59 -1.22 14.01 2.09
N ARG A 60 -0.20 14.32 1.28
CA ARG A 60 0.52 13.35 0.45
C ARG A 60 0.94 12.07 1.19
N GLU A 61 1.38 12.18 2.45
CA GLU A 61 1.79 11.04 3.29
C GLU A 61 0.66 10.03 3.52
N THR A 62 -0.56 10.54 3.73
CA THR A 62 -1.76 9.71 3.89
C THR A 62 -2.12 9.01 2.59
N VAL A 63 -1.95 9.68 1.45
CA VAL A 63 -2.16 9.09 0.12
C VAL A 63 -1.14 7.97 -0.14
N PHE A 64 0.14 8.19 0.18
CA PHE A 64 1.17 7.14 0.11
C PHE A 64 0.81 5.93 0.98
N ARG A 65 0.29 6.16 2.19
CA ARG A 65 -0.16 5.08 3.07
C ARG A 65 -1.27 4.26 2.42
N TYR A 66 -2.28 4.89 1.82
CA TYR A 66 -3.37 4.15 1.17
C TYR A 66 -2.90 3.28 0.00
N ILE A 67 -1.88 3.73 -0.73
CA ILE A 67 -1.28 2.96 -1.81
C ILE A 67 -0.47 1.78 -1.26
N LYS A 68 0.31 2.00 -0.20
CA LYS A 68 1.03 0.91 0.49
C LYS A 68 0.08 -0.14 1.06
N GLU A 69 -1.07 0.29 1.57
CA GLU A 69 -2.16 -0.59 2.04
C GLU A 69 -2.90 -1.29 0.88
N GLY A 70 -2.62 -0.95 -0.39
CA GLY A 70 -3.29 -1.51 -1.56
C GLY A 70 -4.73 -1.03 -1.74
N ARG A 71 -5.17 0.01 -0.99
CA ARG A 71 -6.52 0.57 -1.06
C ARG A 71 -6.70 1.52 -2.26
N LEU A 72 -5.59 2.06 -2.78
CA LEU A 72 -5.54 2.98 -3.92
C LEU A 72 -4.54 2.48 -4.98
N LEU A 73 -4.90 2.58 -6.25
CA LEU A 73 -4.06 2.14 -7.37
C LEU A 73 -3.21 3.30 -7.89
N ILE A 74 -1.90 3.06 -8.05
CA ILE A 74 -0.94 4.06 -8.55
C ILE A 74 -1.22 4.44 -10.01
N SER A 75 -1.82 3.52 -10.78
CA SER A 75 -2.23 3.76 -12.17
C SER A 75 -3.20 4.93 -12.32
N GLU A 76 -3.89 5.34 -11.25
CA GLU A 76 -4.77 6.50 -11.25
C GLU A 76 -4.01 7.83 -11.05
N ILE A 77 -2.73 7.79 -10.63
CA ILE A 77 -1.87 8.96 -10.39
C ILE A 77 -0.63 8.91 -11.31
N SER A 78 -0.76 9.47 -12.51
CA SER A 78 0.24 9.35 -13.58
C SER A 78 1.64 9.93 -13.29
N GLN A 79 1.77 10.79 -12.27
CA GLN A 79 3.04 11.45 -11.91
C GLN A 79 3.58 10.99 -10.55
N MET A 80 2.96 9.99 -9.91
CA MET A 80 3.42 9.55 -8.60
C MET A 80 4.51 8.49 -8.74
N GLU A 81 5.71 8.81 -8.26
CA GLU A 81 6.82 7.88 -8.16
C GLU A 81 6.85 7.25 -6.75
N ILE A 82 6.98 5.93 -6.68
CA ILE A 82 7.12 5.18 -5.43
C ILE A 82 8.41 4.38 -5.48
N MET A 83 9.17 4.46 -4.38
CA MET A 83 10.39 3.68 -4.22
C MET A 83 10.05 2.21 -4.00
N CYS A 84 10.59 1.34 -4.85
CA CYS A 84 10.43 -0.10 -4.73
C CYS A 84 11.06 -0.59 -3.41
N GLU A 85 10.31 -1.34 -2.60
CA GLU A 85 10.80 -1.86 -1.32
C GLU A 85 11.87 -2.96 -1.49
N SER A 86 11.94 -3.60 -2.66
CA SER A 86 12.91 -4.66 -2.96
C SER A 86 14.23 -4.14 -3.53
N CYS A 87 14.21 -3.14 -4.41
CA CYS A 87 15.43 -2.65 -5.08
C CYS A 87 15.71 -1.14 -4.90
N GLY A 88 14.82 -0.40 -4.26
CA GLY A 88 14.97 1.05 -4.03
C GLY A 88 14.80 1.94 -5.25
N LYS A 89 14.47 1.40 -6.43
CA LYS A 89 14.26 2.20 -7.65
C LYS A 89 12.87 2.88 -7.64
N PRO A 90 12.74 4.11 -8.17
CA PRO A 90 11.43 4.74 -8.36
C PRO A 90 10.63 3.97 -9.42
N SER A 91 9.35 3.73 -9.16
CA SER A 91 8.44 3.01 -10.06
C SER A 91 7.00 3.51 -9.93
N HIS A 92 6.19 3.28 -10.97
CA HIS A 92 4.78 3.68 -11.04
C HIS A 92 3.81 2.48 -10.88
N GLU A 93 4.31 1.30 -10.53
CA GLU A 93 3.58 0.04 -10.71
C GLU A 93 3.18 -0.66 -9.40
N GLY A 94 3.57 -0.12 -8.25
CA GLY A 94 3.28 -0.74 -6.96
C GLY A 94 4.27 -0.38 -5.86
N THR A 95 4.18 -1.12 -4.76
CA THR A 95 5.24 -1.24 -3.75
C THR A 95 6.47 -1.98 -4.28
N ILE A 96 6.27 -2.84 -5.29
CA ILE A 96 7.31 -3.59 -5.98
C ILE A 96 7.26 -3.28 -7.48
N CYS A 97 8.39 -2.87 -8.07
CA CYS A 97 8.51 -2.62 -9.51
C CYS A 97 8.33 -3.90 -10.34
N ALA A 98 7.99 -3.79 -11.63
CA ALA A 98 7.86 -4.94 -12.53
C ALA A 98 9.09 -5.86 -12.49
N ASP A 99 10.30 -5.30 -12.56
CA ASP A 99 11.54 -6.08 -12.54
C ASP A 99 11.63 -7.02 -11.32
N CYS A 100 11.39 -6.48 -10.12
CA CYS A 100 11.44 -7.26 -8.88
C CYS A 100 10.29 -8.26 -8.82
N ARG A 101 9.11 -7.90 -9.30
CA ARG A 101 7.94 -8.78 -9.36
C ARG A 101 8.18 -9.97 -10.29
N ASP A 102 8.81 -9.75 -11.43
CA ASP A 102 9.13 -10.80 -12.40
C ASP A 102 10.29 -11.67 -11.94
N LYS A 103 11.25 -11.13 -11.17
CA LYS A 103 12.24 -11.95 -10.45
C LYS A 103 11.55 -12.86 -9.43
N LEU A 104 10.70 -12.31 -8.56
CA LEU A 104 9.92 -13.08 -7.59
C LEU A 104 9.08 -14.18 -8.25
N ARG A 105 8.41 -13.88 -9.37
CA ARG A 105 7.64 -14.88 -10.13
C ARG A 105 8.52 -16.03 -10.63
N ARG A 106 9.72 -15.72 -11.14
CA ARG A 106 10.69 -16.73 -11.59
C ARG A 106 11.20 -17.59 -10.43
N ASP A 107 11.56 -16.96 -9.31
CA ASP A 107 12.04 -17.68 -8.12
C ASP A 107 10.97 -18.61 -7.56
N LEU A 108 9.70 -18.16 -7.51
CA LEU A 108 8.58 -19.00 -7.11
C LEU A 108 8.35 -20.16 -8.07
N ALA A 109 8.39 -19.91 -9.39
CA ALA A 109 8.22 -20.96 -10.39
C ALA A 109 9.33 -22.04 -10.28
N GLN A 110 10.58 -21.62 -10.04
CA GLN A 110 11.70 -22.54 -9.83
C GLN A 110 11.52 -23.37 -8.56
N ALA A 111 11.16 -22.74 -7.44
CA ALA A 111 10.93 -23.45 -6.17
C ALA A 111 9.76 -24.46 -6.25
N MET A 112 8.73 -24.16 -7.06
CA MET A 112 7.63 -25.09 -7.31
C MET A 112 8.07 -26.29 -8.18
N GLN A 113 9.03 -26.13 -9.09
CA GLN A 113 9.59 -27.24 -9.86
C GLN A 113 10.50 -28.12 -8.99
N ASP A 114 11.37 -27.51 -8.18
CA ASP A 114 12.32 -28.22 -7.31
C ASP A 114 11.62 -29.05 -6.20
N SER A 115 10.38 -28.69 -5.82
CA SER A 115 9.59 -29.42 -4.84
C SER A 115 8.80 -30.61 -5.41
N VAL A 116 8.71 -30.72 -6.74
CA VAL A 116 8.04 -31.81 -7.46
C VAL A 116 9.05 -32.87 -7.93
N ASP A 117 10.35 -32.62 -7.77
CA ASP A 117 11.40 -33.56 -8.15
C ASP A 117 11.49 -34.72 -7.12
N PRO A 118 11.10 -35.97 -7.48
CA PRO A 118 11.07 -37.10 -6.53
C PRO A 118 12.46 -37.59 -6.12
N SER A 119 13.53 -36.95 -6.60
CA SER A 119 14.90 -37.43 -6.55
C SER A 119 15.74 -36.91 -5.36
N LYS A 120 15.22 -35.98 -4.54
CA LYS A 120 15.97 -35.40 -3.40
C LYS A 120 15.38 -35.83 -2.04
N PRO A 121 16.11 -36.57 -1.18
CA PRO A 121 15.60 -36.98 0.11
C PRO A 121 15.35 -35.75 1.00
N ARG A 122 14.17 -35.69 1.63
CA ARG A 122 13.80 -34.66 2.61
C ARG A 122 14.64 -34.88 3.87
N THR A 123 15.85 -34.33 3.91
CA THR A 123 16.67 -34.38 5.12
C THR A 123 16.12 -33.38 6.13
N TYR A 124 15.40 -33.88 7.15
CA TYR A 124 15.10 -33.11 8.34
C TYR A 124 16.40 -32.91 9.13
N ARG A 125 16.75 -31.66 9.41
CA ARG A 125 17.87 -31.30 10.27
C ARG A 125 17.40 -31.40 11.72
N THR A 126 17.79 -32.47 12.41
CA THR A 126 17.69 -32.62 13.87
C THR A 126 18.65 -31.70 14.60
#